data_AF-A0A523XXE4-F1
#
_entry.id   AF-A0A523XXE4-F1
#
_cell.length_a   1.000
_cell.length_b   1.000
_cell.length_c   1.000
_cell.angle_alpha   90.00
_cell.angle_beta   90.00
_cell.angle_gamma   90.00
#
_symmetry.space_group_name_H-M   'P 1'
#
loop_
_entity.id
_entity.type
_entity.pdbx_description
1 polymer ?
#
loop_
_entity_poly.entity_id
_entity_poly.type
_entity_poly.pdbx_seq_one_letter_code
_entity_poly.pdbx_strand_id
1 'polypeptide(L)'
;MKFWNPFKKTRNAVTINLKKAIQENVDKILREGKIKTKEDRVLITAISRIGRFLRSRNDQVSREDISYLEEQQKEIGLFFPAITEIILDWKEEGKLDILDKIDKLAENRRPNRKEGSHGR
;
A
#
# COMPACT_ATOMS: atom_id res chain seq x y z
N MET A 1 -4.08 11.16 54.71
CA MET A 1 -4.25 9.98 53.82
C MET A 1 -3.37 10.16 52.59
N LYS A 2 -2.39 9.27 52.36
CA LYS A 2 -1.54 9.30 51.16
C LYS A 2 -2.25 8.50 50.06
N PHE A 3 -2.78 9.17 49.04
CA PHE A 3 -3.34 8.51 47.86
C PHE A 3 -2.19 7.96 47.01
N TRP A 4 -2.10 6.63 46.95
CA TRP A 4 -1.29 5.92 45.97
C TRP A 4 -1.99 6.07 44.61
N ASN A 5 -1.34 6.74 43.65
CA ASN A 5 -1.86 6.91 42.29
C ASN A 5 -1.15 5.89 41.36
N PRO A 6 -1.76 4.74 41.03
CA PRO A 6 -1.07 3.62 40.36
C PRO A 6 -0.91 3.80 38.84
N PHE A 7 -1.28 4.96 38.28
CA PHE A 7 -1.31 5.20 36.83
C PHE A 7 -0.06 5.88 36.25
N LYS A 8 1.08 5.86 36.92
CA LYS A 8 2.38 6.11 36.26
C LYS A 8 2.92 4.81 35.63
N LYS A 9 2.11 4.14 34.81
CA LYS A 9 2.67 3.29 33.75
C LYS A 9 3.18 4.26 32.70
N THR A 10 4.49 4.45 32.69
CA THR A 10 5.24 4.94 31.55
C THR A 10 4.77 4.22 30.29
N ARG A 11 3.78 4.80 29.59
CA ARG A 11 3.61 4.56 28.17
C ARG A 11 4.89 5.11 27.55
N ASN A 12 5.88 4.25 27.34
CA ASN A 12 6.88 4.50 26.33
C ASN A 12 6.07 4.71 25.05
N ALA A 13 5.85 5.97 24.68
CA ALA A 13 5.21 6.33 23.43
C ALA A 13 6.18 5.84 22.35
N VAL A 14 5.96 4.62 21.87
CA VAL A 14 6.70 4.10 20.73
C VAL A 14 6.32 5.01 19.58
N THR A 15 7.22 5.93 19.26
CA THR A 15 7.07 6.81 18.11
C THR A 15 7.38 5.95 16.90
N ILE A 16 6.35 5.29 16.37
CA ILE A 16 6.49 4.45 15.18
C ILE A 16 6.60 5.39 13.99
N ASN A 17 7.74 5.37 13.30
CA ASN A 17 7.83 5.98 11.99
C ASN A 17 7.07 5.09 11.00
N LEU A 18 5.82 5.47 10.73
CA LEU A 18 4.88 4.71 9.92
C LEU A 18 5.40 4.48 8.49
N LYS A 19 6.01 5.50 7.88
CA LYS A 19 6.65 5.43 6.56
C LYS A 19 7.71 4.34 6.53
N LYS A 20 8.64 4.36 7.49
CA LYS A 20 9.71 3.36 7.59
C LYS A 20 9.17 1.94 7.78
N ALA A 21 8.20 1.77 8.67
CA ALA A 21 7.60 0.46 8.94
C ALA A 21 6.88 -0.12 7.71
N ILE A 22 6.16 0.71 6.96
CA ILE A 22 5.54 0.30 5.70
C ILE A 22 6.60 -0.11 4.69
N GLN A 23 7.64 0.71 4.52
CA GLN A 23 8.70 0.45 3.55
C GLN A 23 9.46 -0.85 3.82
N GLU A 24 9.82 -1.10 5.08
CA GLU A 24 10.43 -2.38 5.51
C GLU A 24 9.52 -3.58 5.20
N ASN A 25 8.20 -3.44 5.40
CA ASN A 25 7.27 -4.51 5.10
C ASN A 25 7.13 -4.76 3.59
N VAL A 26 7.06 -3.69 2.79
CA VAL A 26 7.02 -3.80 1.32
C VAL A 26 8.28 -4.45 0.78
N ASP A 27 9.46 -4.03 1.25
CA ASP A 27 10.74 -4.60 0.85
C ASP A 27 10.83 -6.09 1.18
N LYS A 28 10.30 -6.48 2.34
CA LYS A 28 10.19 -7.89 2.72
C LYS A 28 9.29 -8.65 1.76
N ILE A 29 8.10 -8.15 1.45
CA ILE A 29 7.17 -8.80 0.52
C ILE A 29 7.79 -8.94 -0.88
N LEU A 30 8.44 -7.88 -1.37
CA LEU A 30 9.12 -7.88 -2.68
C LEU A 30 10.26 -8.88 -2.73
N ARG A 31 11.07 -8.97 -1.66
CA ARG A 31 12.17 -9.95 -1.56
C ARG A 31 11.65 -11.38 -1.52
N GLU A 32 10.56 -11.63 -0.80
CA GLU A 32 9.95 -12.95 -0.70
C GLU A 32 9.16 -13.33 -1.96
N GLY A 33 8.76 -12.35 -2.78
CA GLY A 33 8.01 -12.55 -4.02
C GLY A 33 6.59 -13.11 -3.81
N LYS A 34 6.06 -13.09 -2.58
CA LYS A 34 4.74 -13.62 -2.25
C LYS A 34 4.06 -12.86 -1.11
N ILE A 35 2.74 -12.75 -1.21
CA ILE A 35 1.87 -12.15 -0.18
C ILE A 35 1.48 -13.25 0.82
N LYS A 36 1.87 -13.10 2.10
CA LYS A 36 1.62 -14.11 3.13
C LYS A 36 0.37 -13.82 3.96
N THR A 37 0.15 -12.56 4.31
CA THR A 37 -0.94 -12.16 5.22
C THR A 37 -2.05 -11.39 4.49
N LYS A 38 -3.18 -11.17 5.18
CA LYS A 38 -4.26 -10.32 4.66
C LYS A 38 -3.80 -8.86 4.64
N GLU A 39 -3.04 -8.45 5.64
CA GLU A 39 -2.46 -7.12 5.80
C GLU A 39 -1.47 -6.81 4.67
N ASP A 40 -0.58 -7.75 4.34
CA ASP A 40 0.33 -7.64 3.18
C ASP A 40 -0.46 -7.43 1.89
N ARG A 41 -1.60 -8.12 1.75
CA ARG A 41 -2.45 -7.97 0.57
C ARG A 41 -3.06 -6.58 0.49
N VAL A 42 -3.64 -6.09 1.58
CA VAL A 42 -4.23 -4.75 1.64
C VAL A 42 -3.16 -3.72 1.28
N LEU A 43 -1.96 -3.86 1.86
CA LEU A 43 -0.85 -2.96 1.61
C LEU A 43 -0.39 -2.95 0.15
N ILE A 44 -0.07 -4.12 -0.43
CA ILE A 44 0.39 -4.24 -1.82
C ILE A 44 -0.69 -3.78 -2.80
N THR A 45 -1.96 -4.10 -2.53
CA THR A 45 -3.09 -3.65 -3.35
C THR A 45 -3.21 -2.13 -3.31
N ALA A 46 -3.16 -1.53 -2.11
CA ALA A 46 -3.23 -0.08 -1.98
C ALA A 46 -2.06 0.63 -2.69
N ILE A 47 -0.83 0.13 -2.56
CA ILE A 47 0.33 0.70 -3.24
C ILE A 47 0.19 0.58 -4.77
N SER A 48 -0.21 -0.59 -5.28
CA SER A 48 -0.48 -0.78 -6.72
C SER A 48 -1.48 0.24 -7.23
N ARG A 49 -2.59 0.41 -6.51
CA ARG A 49 -3.70 1.28 -6.90
C ARG A 49 -3.33 2.76 -6.86
N ILE A 50 -2.75 3.22 -5.75
CA ILE A 50 -2.27 4.60 -5.62
C ILE A 50 -1.15 4.86 -6.65
N GLY A 51 -0.25 3.90 -6.86
CA GLY A 51 0.80 4.00 -7.86
C GLY A 51 0.28 4.09 -9.30
N ARG A 52 -0.84 3.45 -9.62
CA ARG A 52 -1.51 3.63 -10.93
C ARG A 52 -2.10 5.04 -11.06
N PHE A 53 -2.78 5.51 -10.02
CA PHE A 53 -3.31 6.88 -9.99
C PHE A 53 -2.20 7.93 -10.16
N LEU A 54 -1.10 7.82 -9.40
CA LEU A 54 -0.01 8.80 -9.48
C LEU A 54 0.81 8.72 -10.78
N ARG A 55 0.64 7.63 -11.55
CA ARG A 55 1.21 7.46 -12.89
C ARG A 55 0.27 7.92 -14.01
N SER A 56 -1.04 8.07 -13.75
CA SER A 56 -1.94 8.64 -14.76
C SER A 56 -1.61 10.12 -14.99
N ARG A 57 -1.81 10.60 -16.21
CA ARG A 57 -1.50 12.00 -16.53
C ARG A 57 -2.58 12.90 -15.94
N ASN A 58 -2.16 14.06 -15.42
CA ASN A 58 -3.01 15.01 -14.69
C ASN A 58 -4.21 15.52 -15.52
N ASP A 59 -4.09 15.54 -16.85
CA ASP A 59 -5.14 15.91 -17.80
C ASP A 59 -6.19 14.80 -18.03
N GLN A 60 -5.95 13.60 -17.51
CA GLN A 60 -6.83 12.43 -17.63
C GLN A 60 -7.48 12.01 -16.31
N VAL A 61 -7.29 12.77 -15.22
CA VAL A 61 -7.89 12.44 -13.92
C VAL A 61 -9.40 12.61 -14.00
N SER A 62 -10.09 11.48 -14.15
CA SER A 62 -11.55 11.44 -14.26
C SER A 62 -12.22 11.58 -12.89
N ARG A 63 -13.52 11.89 -12.87
CA ARG A 63 -14.31 11.80 -11.63
C ARG A 63 -14.23 10.40 -11.00
N GLU A 64 -14.13 9.36 -11.82
CA GLU A 64 -13.98 7.98 -11.35
C GLU A 64 -12.66 7.79 -10.61
N ASP A 65 -11.55 8.35 -11.12
CA ASP A 65 -10.25 8.28 -10.46
C ASP A 65 -10.22 9.02 -9.11
N ILE A 66 -10.94 10.14 -9.01
CA ILE A 66 -11.08 10.90 -7.76
C ILE A 66 -11.92 10.12 -6.74
N SER A 67 -13.11 9.65 -7.13
CA SER A 67 -13.95 8.81 -6.26
C SER A 67 -13.21 7.54 -5.83
N TYR A 68 -12.40 6.99 -6.72
CA TYR A 68 -11.55 5.85 -6.44
C TYR A 68 -10.48 6.15 -5.38
N LEU A 69 -9.77 7.29 -5.47
CA LEU A 69 -8.84 7.70 -4.42
C LEU A 69 -9.52 7.90 -3.07
N GLU A 70 -10.71 8.52 -3.06
CA GLU A 70 -11.47 8.70 -1.82
C GLU A 70 -11.88 7.37 -1.18
N GLU A 71 -12.26 6.37 -1.98
CA GLU A 71 -12.52 5.02 -1.50
C GLU A 71 -11.26 4.37 -0.94
N GLN A 72 -10.12 4.50 -1.63
CA GLN A 72 -8.84 3.97 -1.13
C GLN A 72 -8.40 4.66 0.17
N GLN A 73 -8.58 5.97 0.28
CA GLN A 73 -8.31 6.72 1.50
C GLN A 73 -9.17 6.22 2.68
N LYS A 74 -10.45 5.89 2.44
CA LYS A 74 -11.32 5.28 3.46
C LYS A 74 -10.87 3.87 3.85
N GLU A 75 -10.40 3.08 2.88
CA GLU A 75 -10.00 1.68 3.10
C GLU A 75 -8.70 1.56 3.91
N ILE A 76 -7.70 2.38 3.61
CA ILE A 76 -6.38 2.31 4.26
C ILE A 76 -6.13 3.40 5.30
N GLY A 77 -7.05 4.36 5.44
CA GLY A 77 -7.10 5.34 6.51
C GLY A 77 -5.76 6.01 6.80
N LEU A 78 -5.27 5.83 8.02
CA LEU A 78 -4.03 6.42 8.53
C LEU A 78 -2.76 6.04 7.73
N PHE A 79 -2.80 4.94 6.96
CA PHE A 79 -1.66 4.50 6.15
C PHE A 79 -1.56 5.24 4.80
N PHE A 80 -2.64 5.91 4.36
CA PHE A 80 -2.71 6.54 3.03
C PHE A 80 -1.60 7.59 2.80
N PRO A 81 -1.34 8.55 3.71
CA PRO A 81 -0.30 9.55 3.50
C PRO A 81 1.09 8.91 3.39
N ALA A 82 1.40 7.97 4.28
CA ALA A 82 2.69 7.30 4.30
C ALA A 82 2.93 6.44 3.04
N ILE A 83 1.91 5.75 2.54
CA ILE A 83 1.98 5.00 1.28
C ILE A 83 2.22 5.95 0.10
N THR A 84 1.49 7.07 0.06
CA THR A 84 1.62 8.07 -1.00
C THR A 84 3.03 8.66 -1.02
N GLU A 85 3.56 9.04 0.14
CA GLU A 85 4.94 9.55 0.26
C GLU A 85 5.98 8.53 -0.24
N ILE A 86 5.85 7.25 0.11
CA ILE A 86 6.78 6.21 -0.37
C ILE A 86 6.77 6.11 -1.90
N ILE A 87 5.59 6.20 -2.53
CA ILE A 87 5.47 6.12 -3.98
C ILE A 87 6.09 7.36 -4.65
N LEU A 88 5.89 8.54 -4.05
CA LEU A 88 6.51 9.78 -4.53
C LEU A 88 8.04 9.71 -4.41
N ASP A 89 8.58 9.25 -3.27
CA ASP A 89 10.02 9.03 -3.10
C ASP A 89 10.57 8.10 -4.19
N TRP A 90 9.91 6.98 -4.48
CA TRP A 90 10.37 6.08 -5.56
C TRP A 90 10.35 6.73 -6.94
N LYS A 91 9.38 7.61 -7.21
CA LYS A 91 9.30 8.35 -8.47
C LYS A 91 10.45 9.35 -8.57
N GLU A 92 10.75 10.07 -7.49
CA GLU A 92 11.89 11.01 -7.41
C GLU A 92 13.23 10.26 -7.56
N GLU A 93 13.35 9.07 -6.98
CA GLU A 93 14.52 8.20 -7.07
C GLU A 93 14.63 7.42 -8.40
N GLY A 94 13.64 7.54 -9.30
CA GLY A 94 13.60 6.79 -10.57
C GLY A 94 13.36 5.28 -10.45
N LYS A 95 12.92 4.79 -9.28
CA LYS A 95 12.66 3.37 -8.97
C LYS A 95 11.26 2.91 -9.40
N LEU A 96 10.86 3.25 -10.63
CA LEU A 96 9.53 2.91 -11.14
C LEU A 96 9.33 1.39 -11.34
N ASP A 97 10.41 0.62 -11.48
CA ASP A 97 10.38 -0.84 -11.59
C ASP A 97 9.78 -1.52 -10.34
N ILE A 98 9.86 -0.85 -9.18
CA ILE A 98 9.23 -1.32 -7.94
C ILE A 98 7.72 -1.36 -8.11
N LEU A 99 7.12 -0.33 -8.72
CA LEU A 99 5.67 -0.28 -8.94
C LEU A 99 5.22 -1.40 -9.88
N ASP A 100 6.01 -1.74 -10.89
CA ASP A 100 5.71 -2.85 -11.80
C ASP A 100 5.77 -4.22 -11.10
N LYS A 101 6.73 -4.40 -10.17
CA LYS A 101 6.80 -5.61 -9.33
C LYS A 101 5.59 -5.71 -8.40
N ILE A 102 5.18 -4.59 -7.80
CA ILE A 102 4.00 -4.51 -6.94
C ILE A 102 2.72 -4.81 -7.73
N ASP A 103 2.58 -4.26 -8.95
CA ASP A 103 1.46 -4.59 -9.84
C ASP A 103 1.39 -6.07 -10.14
N LYS A 104 2.51 -6.71 -10.49
CA LYS A 104 2.55 -8.17 -10.72
C LYS A 104 2.13 -8.97 -9.48
N LEU A 105 2.57 -8.56 -8.29
CA LEU A 105 2.17 -9.22 -7.04
C LEU A 105 0.68 -9.04 -6.74
N ALA A 106 0.10 -7.88 -7.05
CA ALA A 106 -1.33 -7.64 -6.94
C ALA A 106 -2.13 -8.42 -7.99
N GLU A 107 -1.59 -8.59 -9.20
CA GLU A 107 -2.25 -9.21 -10.37
C GLU A 107 -2.14 -10.73 -10.44
N ASN A 108 -1.14 -11.37 -9.84
CA ASN A 108 -0.95 -12.83 -9.73
C ASN A 108 -2.10 -13.56 -8.98
N ARG A 109 -3.25 -12.90 -8.84
CA ARG A 109 -4.53 -13.38 -8.33
C ARG A 109 -5.74 -13.08 -9.21
N ARG A 110 -5.60 -12.64 -10.47
CA ARG A 110 -6.66 -12.99 -11.44
C ARG A 110 -6.50 -14.50 -11.66
N PRO A 111 -7.41 -15.37 -11.17
CA PRO A 111 -7.45 -16.71 -11.72
C PRO A 111 -7.52 -16.53 -13.22
N ASN A 112 -6.64 -17.24 -13.94
CA ASN A 112 -6.65 -17.35 -15.38
C ASN A 112 -8.11 -17.39 -15.81
N ARG A 113 -8.64 -16.29 -16.36
CA ARG A 113 -9.93 -16.30 -17.03
C ARG A 113 -9.63 -17.16 -18.23
N LYS A 114 -9.91 -18.45 -18.11
CA LYS A 114 -9.56 -19.50 -19.05
C LYS A 114 -9.67 -18.93 -20.46
N GLU A 115 -8.54 -18.85 -21.14
CA GLU A 115 -8.49 -19.08 -22.58
C GLU A 115 -9.14 -20.45 -22.79
N GLY A 116 -10.45 -20.43 -22.99
CA GLY A 116 -11.30 -21.58 -23.21
C GLY A 116 -12.27 -21.31 -24.35
N SER A 117 -11.93 -20.36 -25.23
CA SER A 117 -12.69 -20.02 -26.42
C SER A 117 -11.79 -20.10 -27.65
N HIS A 118 -11.26 -21.29 -27.92
CA HIS A 118 -10.96 -21.81 -29.26
C HIS A 118 -10.37 -23.21 -29.15
N GLY A 119 -11.11 -24.23 -29.59
CA GLY A 119 -10.63 -25.61 -29.54
C GLY A 119 -11.64 -26.70 -29.89
N ARG A 120 -12.55 -26.43 -30.84
CA ARG A 120 -13.08 -27.32 -31.90
C ARG A 120 -14.48 -26.92 -32.31
#